data_AF-A0A2G4GHC6-F1
#
_entry.id   AF-A0A2G4GHC6-F1
#
_cell.length_a   1.000
_cell.length_b   1.000
_cell.length_c   1.000
_cell.angle_alpha   90.00
_cell.angle_beta   90.00
_cell.angle_gamma   90.00
#
_symmetry.space_group_name_H-M   'P 1'
#
loop_
_entity.id
_entity.type
_entity.pdbx_description
1 polymer ?
#
loop_
_entity_poly.entity_id
_entity_poly.type
_entity_poly.pdbx_seq_one_letter_code
_entity_poly.pdbx_strand_id
1 'polypeptide(L)' 'MKIPKALLALIIGSALAFGFAHAADAKKDAAPASKVAGCCVKAASDSKACGHACCVAAAKEKNNCAKCGGAGAIAAKA' A
#
# COMPACT_ATOMS: atom_id res chain seq x y z
N MET A 1 31.95 -36.73 -3.40
CA MET A 1 31.90 -35.97 -4.67
C MET A 1 32.72 -34.70 -4.50
N LYS A 2 33.75 -34.46 -5.31
CA LYS A 2 34.65 -33.30 -5.18
C LYS A 2 34.16 -32.20 -6.11
N ILE A 3 33.45 -31.20 -5.58
CA ILE A 3 32.91 -30.10 -6.36
C ILE A 3 34.09 -29.23 -6.86
N PRO A 4 34.26 -29.02 -8.17
CA PRO A 4 35.40 -28.27 -8.70
C PRO A 4 35.26 -26.79 -8.32
N LYS A 5 36.37 -26.15 -7.92
CA LYS A 5 36.44 -24.75 -7.48
C LYS A 5 35.80 -23.75 -8.47
N ALA A 6 35.80 -24.09 -9.77
CA ALA A 6 35.16 -23.29 -10.82
C ALA A 6 33.62 -23.26 -10.71
N LEU A 7 32.99 -24.33 -10.22
CA LEU A 7 31.54 -24.41 -10.05
C LEU A 7 31.09 -23.59 -8.83
N LEU A 8 31.92 -23.52 -7.77
CA LEU A 8 31.65 -22.70 -6.60
C LEU A 8 31.69 -21.20 -6.94
N ALA A 9 32.64 -20.79 -7.80
CA ALA A 9 32.78 -19.39 -8.23
C ALA A 9 31.61 -18.91 -9.11
N LEU A 10 31.03 -19.79 -9.93
CA LEU A 10 29.91 -19.46 -10.82
C LEU A 10 28.58 -19.26 -10.05
N ILE A 11 28.38 -20.01 -8.95
CA ILE A 11 27.21 -19.86 -8.08
C ILE A 11 27.28 -18.53 -7.31
N ILE A 12 28.46 -18.16 -6.80
CA ILE A 12 28.63 -16.90 -6.05
C ILE A 12 28.50 -15.69 -6.98
N GLY A 13 29.03 -15.75 -8.20
CA GLY A 13 28.88 -14.67 -9.19
C GLY A 13 27.45 -14.43 -9.65
N SER A 14 26.64 -15.49 -9.75
CA SER A 14 25.25 -15.38 -10.21
C SER A 14 24.32 -14.74 -9.18
N ALA A 15 24.62 -14.83 -7.88
CA ALA A 15 23.78 -14.27 -6.82
C ALA A 15 23.80 -12.72 -6.77
N LEU A 16 24.85 -12.07 -7.29
CA LEU A 16 24.97 -10.60 -7.28
C LEU A 16 24.15 -9.92 -8.39
N ALA A 17 23.76 -10.63 -9.45
CA ALA A 17 23.02 -10.06 -10.57
C ALA A 17 21.49 -9.97 -10.32
N PHE A 18 20.94 -10.78 -9.42
CA PHE A 18 19.50 -10.76 -9.10
C PHE A 18 19.10 -9.68 -8.07
N GLY A 19 20.07 -9.05 -7.39
CA GLY A 19 19.79 -8.02 -6.38
C GLY A 19 19.47 -6.63 -6.92
N PHE A 20 19.87 -6.31 -8.17
CA PHE A 20 19.69 -4.96 -8.74
C PHE A 20 18.40 -4.81 -9.58
N ALA A 21 17.68 -5.90 -9.85
CA ALA A 21 16.45 -5.84 -10.64
C ALA A 21 15.19 -5.45 -9.84
N HIS A 22 15.29 -5.23 -8.53
CA HIS A 22 14.13 -4.95 -7.66
C HIS A 22 14.04 -3.51 -7.12
N ALA A 23 14.73 -2.56 -7.78
CA ALA A 23 14.70 -1.15 -7.39
C ALA A 23 14.11 -0.21 -8.48
N ALA A 24 13.52 -0.76 -9.55
CA ALA A 24 12.98 0.03 -10.65
C ALA A 24 11.49 0.41 -10.50
N ASP A 25 10.82 -0.03 -9.43
CA ASP A 25 9.37 0.16 -9.25
C ASP A 25 9.02 1.10 -8.09
N ALA A 26 9.94 1.93 -7.59
CA ALA A 26 9.64 2.87 -6.50
C ALA A 26 9.04 4.21 -6.97
N LYS A 27 8.60 4.28 -8.24
CA LYS A 27 7.91 5.45 -8.81
C LYS A 27 6.66 5.03 -9.59
N LYS A 28 5.73 4.39 -8.90
CA LYS A 28 4.31 4.49 -9.28
C LYS A 28 3.63 5.30 -8.21
N ASP A 29 3.44 6.57 -8.55
CA ASP A 29 2.39 7.43 -8.05
C ASP A 29 2.32 7.51 -6.52
N ALA A 30 2.92 8.57 -5.97
CA ALA A 30 2.55 9.02 -4.64
C ALA A 30 1.03 9.25 -4.63
N ALA A 31 0.29 8.23 -4.20
CA ALA A 31 -1.16 8.30 -4.07
C ALA A 31 -1.48 9.55 -3.24
N PRO A 32 -2.46 10.37 -3.65
CA PRO A 32 -2.80 11.58 -2.91
C PRO A 32 -3.02 11.20 -1.46
N ALA A 33 -2.39 11.95 -0.55
CA ALA A 33 -2.35 11.65 0.88
C ALA A 33 -3.75 11.25 1.37
N SER A 34 -3.95 9.97 1.65
CA SER A 34 -5.23 9.44 2.11
C SER A 34 -5.39 9.78 3.58
N LYS A 35 -6.49 10.46 3.91
CA LYS A 35 -6.83 10.88 5.26
C LYS A 35 -8.22 10.38 5.60
N VAL A 36 -8.33 9.54 6.62
CA VAL A 36 -9.63 9.07 7.11
C VAL A 36 -10.34 10.23 7.81
N ALA A 37 -11.65 10.37 7.56
CA ALA A 37 -12.47 11.37 8.21
C ALA A 37 -12.63 11.10 9.72
N GLY A 38 -12.73 12.15 10.55
CA GLY A 38 -12.76 12.02 12.01
C GLY A 38 -13.95 11.21 12.53
N CYS A 39 -15.13 11.37 11.91
CA CYS A 39 -16.31 10.56 12.25
C CYS A 39 -16.15 9.08 11.87
N CYS A 40 -15.39 8.78 10.82
CA CYS A 40 -15.07 7.40 10.43
C CYS A 40 -14.09 6.76 11.40
N VAL A 41 -13.10 7.51 11.88
CA VAL A 41 -12.19 7.04 12.95
C VAL A 41 -12.97 6.70 14.21
N LYS A 42 -13.88 7.59 14.65
CA LYS A 42 -14.72 7.33 15.83
C LYS A 42 -15.60 6.10 15.66
N ALA A 43 -16.30 5.99 14.53
CA ALA A 43 -17.14 4.83 14.25
C ALA A 43 -16.32 3.52 14.24
N ALA A 44 -15.11 3.55 13.68
CA ALA A 44 -14.20 2.41 13.68
C ALA A 44 -13.77 2.01 15.10
N SER A 45 -13.59 2.97 16.02
CA SER A 45 -13.36 2.69 17.45
C SER A 45 -14.53 1.93 18.08
N ASP A 46 -15.76 2.19 17.63
CA ASP A 46 -16.97 1.46 18.01
C ASP A 46 -17.18 0.15 17.22
N SER A 47 -16.20 -0.26 16.41
CA SER A 47 -16.31 -1.40 15.47
C SER A 47 -17.49 -1.29 14.49
N LYS A 48 -17.85 -0.06 14.11
CA LYS A 48 -18.96 0.26 13.20
C LYS A 48 -18.47 1.09 12.01
N ALA A 49 -19.20 1.04 10.89
CA ALA A 49 -18.99 1.97 9.80
C ALA A 49 -19.70 3.31 10.09
N CYS A 50 -19.14 4.43 9.61
CA CYS A 50 -19.82 5.72 9.72
C CYS A 50 -21.08 5.73 8.84
N GLY A 51 -22.25 5.89 9.47
CA GLY A 51 -23.55 5.88 8.79
C GLY A 51 -24.02 7.22 8.24
N HIS A 52 -23.21 8.28 8.32
CA HIS A 52 -23.62 9.59 7.82
C HIS A 52 -23.79 9.58 6.30
N ALA A 53 -24.85 10.23 5.81
CA ALA A 53 -25.14 10.31 4.37
C ALA A 53 -23.97 10.88 3.55
N CYS A 54 -23.22 11.84 4.11
CA CYS A 54 -22.02 12.39 3.47
C CYS A 54 -20.86 11.38 3.34
N CYS A 55 -20.74 10.44 4.28
CA CYS A 55 -19.72 9.40 4.26
C CYS A 55 -20.12 8.25 3.34
N VAL A 56 -21.40 7.88 3.34
CA VAL A 56 -21.95 6.88 2.41
C VAL A 56 -21.81 7.34 0.96
N ALA A 57 -22.11 8.61 0.67
CA ALA A 57 -21.93 9.18 -0.67
C ALA A 57 -20.45 9.14 -1.10
N ALA A 58 -19.53 9.62 -0.25
CA ALA A 58 -18.09 9.60 -0.54
C ALA A 58 -17.55 8.18 -0.73
N ALA A 59 -18.05 7.20 0.04
CA ALA A 59 -17.66 5.80 -0.09
C ALA A 59 -18.11 5.19 -1.44
N LYS A 60 -19.25 5.62 -2.01
CA LYS A 60 -19.65 5.21 -3.37
C LYS A 60 -18.66 5.70 -4.42
N GLU A 61 -18.06 6.87 -4.19
CA GLU A 61 -17.00 7.44 -5.03
C GLU A 61 -15.60 6.90 -4.67
N LYS A 62 -15.52 5.92 -3.78
CA LYS A 62 -14.27 5.34 -3.25
C LYS A 62 -13.34 6.38 -2.61
N ASN A 63 -13.89 7.46 -2.07
CA ASN A 63 -13.15 8.56 -1.45
C ASN A 63 -13.48 8.73 0.03
N ASN A 64 -12.50 9.24 0.80
CA ASN A 64 -12.74 9.68 2.16
C ASN A 64 -13.62 10.93 2.17
N CYS A 65 -14.48 11.06 3.18
CA CYS A 65 -15.43 12.18 3.25
C CYS A 65 -14.73 13.51 3.54
N ALA A 66 -14.61 14.38 2.53
CA ALA A 66 -14.06 15.74 2.67
C ALA A 66 -14.81 16.61 3.67
N LYS A 67 -16.14 16.46 3.75
CA LYS A 67 -17.00 17.21 4.69
C LYS A 67 -16.69 16.90 6.16
N CYS A 68 -16.07 15.76 6.43
CA CYS A 68 -15.70 15.33 7.77
C CYS A 68 -14.17 15.33 7.96
N GLY A 69 -13.47 16.12 7.15
CA GLY A 69 -12.02 16.29 7.20
C GLY A 69 -11.22 15.11 6.68
N GLY A 70 -11.85 14.19 5.94
CA GLY A 70 -11.15 13.15 5.19
C GLY A 70 -10.61 13.67 3.85
N ALA A 71 -9.68 12.95 3.24
CA ALA A 71 -9.12 13.28 1.93
C ALA A 71 -8.61 12.04 1.19
N GLY A 72 -8.54 12.12 -0.13
CA GLY A 72 -8.02 11.04 -0.98
C GLY A 72 -8.89 9.78 -1.00
N ALA A 73 -8.43 8.78 -1.73
CA ALA A 73 -9.14 7.52 -1.88
C ALA A 73 -9.19 6.73 -0.57
N ILE A 74 -10.29 6.00 -0.33
CA ILE A 74 -10.35 5.01 0.75
C ILE A 74 -9.36 3.91 0.37
N ALA A 75 -8.32 3.70 1.18
CA ALA A 75 -7.35 2.65 0.92
C ALA A 75 -8.06 1.29 0.90
N ALA A 76 -8.02 0.60 -0.24
CA ALA A 76 -8.44 -0.78 -0.29
C ALA A 76 -7.49 -1.58 0.61
N LYS A 77 -8.04 -2.35 1.56
CA LYS A 77 -7.23 -3.39 2.22
C LYS A 77 -6.74 -4.33 1.13
N ALA A 78 -5.43 -4.36 0.92
CA ALA A 78 -4.75 -5.45 0.22
C ALA A 78 -4.90 -6.75 1.01
#